data_AF-A0A920KPC4-F1
#
_entry.id   AF-A0A920KPC4-F1
#
_cell.length_a   1.000
_cell.length_b   1.000
_cell.length_c   1.000
_cell.angle_alpha   90.00
_cell.angle_beta   90.00
_cell.angle_gamma   90.00
#
_symmetry.space_group_name_H-M   'P 1'
#
loop_
_entity.id
_entity.type
_entity.pdbx_description
1 polymer ?
#
loop_
_entity_poly.entity_id
_entity_poly.type
_entity_poly.pdbx_seq_one_letter_code
_entity_poly.pdbx_strand_id
1 'polypeptide(L)'
;MCGEIALDQLPRIEQVFVDANGIDHEHCLGKLYTARRKAEMALADDQDFYICSLSDRVVSYKGLVMPADLERFYPDLNNPALETAICVFHQRFSTNTLPRWPLAQPFRMLAHNGEINTIEGNRSWSRARTSKLDSPLLPDLQSLAPLVNTEGSDSSSLDNMLELLTTGGVELPERSVC
;
A
#
# COMPACT_ATOMS: atom_id res chain seq x y z
N MET A 1 -20.26 5.98 13.12
CA MET A 1 -19.39 5.26 12.16
C MET A 1 -18.03 5.93 12.07
N CYS A 2 -17.94 7.18 11.59
CA CYS A 2 -16.73 8.00 11.66
C CYS A 2 -16.87 9.10 12.73
N GLY A 3 -15.76 9.52 13.36
CA GLY A 3 -15.74 10.74 14.17
C GLY A 3 -15.70 12.01 13.30
N GLU A 4 -15.99 13.18 13.88
CA GLU A 4 -16.06 14.47 13.13
C GLU A 4 -14.78 14.77 12.33
N ILE A 5 -13.61 14.67 12.98
CA ILE A 5 -12.30 14.88 12.32
C ILE A 5 -12.08 13.93 11.13
N ALA A 6 -12.56 12.68 11.24
CA ALA A 6 -12.44 11.70 10.16
C ALA A 6 -13.36 12.05 8.99
N LEU A 7 -14.58 12.54 9.28
CA LEU A 7 -15.54 12.98 8.26
C LEU A 7 -15.07 14.23 7.51
N ASP A 8 -14.48 15.18 8.22
CA ASP A 8 -13.97 16.43 7.62
C ASP A 8 -12.83 16.18 6.61
N GLN A 9 -12.14 15.05 6.76
CA GLN A 9 -11.03 14.64 5.89
C GLN A 9 -11.38 13.43 5.02
N LEU A 10 -12.66 13.04 4.96
CA LEU A 10 -13.09 11.85 4.22
C LEU A 10 -12.76 12.01 2.73
N PRO A 11 -11.88 11.17 2.16
CA PRO A 11 -11.60 11.24 0.73
C PRO A 11 -12.79 10.71 -0.08
N ARG A 12 -12.84 11.09 -1.36
CA ARG A 12 -13.66 10.37 -2.32
C ARG A 12 -13.03 8.98 -2.55
N ILE A 13 -13.75 7.93 -2.21
CA ILE A 13 -13.28 6.55 -2.34
C ILE A 13 -13.89 5.94 -3.61
N GLU A 14 -13.04 5.52 -4.54
CA GLU A 14 -13.45 4.90 -5.80
C GLU A 14 -12.61 3.67 -6.10
N GLN A 15 -13.19 2.72 -6.84
CA GLN A 15 -12.50 1.55 -7.36
C GLN A 15 -12.31 1.72 -8.87
N VAL A 16 -11.10 1.39 -9.34
CA VAL A 16 -10.78 1.32 -10.76
C VAL A 16 -10.59 -0.14 -11.13
N PHE A 17 -11.32 -0.60 -12.14
CA PHE A 17 -11.19 -1.94 -12.69
C PHE A 17 -10.25 -1.89 -13.90
N VAL A 18 -9.21 -2.71 -13.87
CA VAL A 18 -8.21 -2.80 -14.93
C VAL A 18 -8.34 -4.17 -15.59
N ASP A 19 -8.52 -4.18 -16.91
CA ASP A 19 -8.48 -5.43 -17.67
C ASP A 19 -7.02 -5.89 -17.84
N ALA A 20 -6.74 -7.12 -17.42
CA ALA A 20 -5.44 -7.77 -17.53
C ALA A 20 -5.49 -9.07 -18.36
N ASN A 21 -6.51 -9.21 -19.22
CA ASN A 21 -6.70 -10.38 -20.07
C ASN A 21 -5.42 -10.76 -20.86
N GLY A 22 -5.02 -12.02 -20.73
CA GLY A 22 -3.85 -12.58 -21.43
C GLY A 22 -2.49 -12.18 -20.86
N ILE A 23 -2.44 -11.55 -19.68
CA ILE A 23 -1.21 -11.23 -18.95
C ILE A 23 -1.12 -12.19 -17.76
N ASP A 24 0.03 -12.84 -17.57
CA ASP A 24 0.26 -13.65 -16.37
C ASP A 24 0.42 -12.77 -15.11
N HIS A 25 0.34 -13.43 -13.95
CA HIS A 25 0.34 -12.76 -12.66
C HIS A 25 1.56 -11.85 -12.44
N GLU A 26 2.77 -12.32 -12.73
CA GLU A 26 4.00 -11.59 -12.42
C GLU A 26 4.10 -10.32 -13.27
N HIS A 27 3.80 -10.43 -14.57
CA HIS A 27 3.76 -9.27 -15.46
C HIS A 27 2.59 -8.33 -15.15
N CYS A 28 1.44 -8.86 -14.69
CA CYS A 28 0.32 -8.05 -14.24
C CYS A 28 0.71 -7.20 -13.03
N LEU A 29 1.31 -7.80 -11.99
CA LEU A 29 1.82 -7.10 -10.82
C LEU A 29 2.83 -6.01 -11.20
N GLY A 30 3.81 -6.32 -12.05
CA GLY A 30 4.80 -5.33 -12.51
C GLY A 30 4.19 -4.13 -13.23
N LYS A 31 3.17 -4.37 -14.07
CA LYS A 31 2.42 -3.31 -14.77
C LYS A 31 1.58 -2.47 -13.83
N LEU A 32 0.85 -3.10 -12.91
CA LEU A 32 0.02 -2.41 -11.91
C LEU A 32 0.87 -1.59 -10.94
N TYR A 33 2.01 -2.12 -10.48
CA TYR A 33 2.99 -1.39 -9.70
C TYR A 33 3.47 -0.13 -10.44
N THR A 34 3.92 -0.29 -11.69
CA THR A 34 4.40 0.82 -12.52
C THR A 34 3.31 1.87 -12.74
N ALA A 35 2.07 1.45 -13.03
CA ALA A 35 0.93 2.34 -13.22
C ALA A 35 0.63 3.14 -11.94
N ARG A 36 0.58 2.48 -10.78
CA ARG A 36 0.38 3.11 -9.47
C ARG A 36 1.48 4.14 -9.19
N ARG A 37 2.75 3.78 -9.39
CA ARG A 37 3.89 4.68 -9.16
C ARG A 37 3.84 5.91 -10.07
N LYS A 38 3.53 5.73 -11.35
CA LYS A 38 3.37 6.86 -12.29
C LYS A 38 2.21 7.77 -11.89
N ALA A 39 1.09 7.22 -11.43
CA ALA A 39 -0.03 8.01 -10.93
C ALA A 39 0.35 8.81 -9.66
N GLU A 40 1.01 8.17 -8.68
CA GLU A 40 1.51 8.83 -7.47
C GLU A 40 2.49 9.97 -7.80
N MET A 41 3.38 9.78 -8.79
CA MET A 41 4.29 10.84 -9.24
C MET A 41 3.58 11.98 -9.97
N ALA A 42 2.60 11.67 -10.82
CA ALA A 42 1.84 12.67 -11.56
C ALA A 42 0.95 13.53 -10.64
N LEU A 43 0.56 12.99 -9.49
CA LEU A 43 -0.31 13.63 -8.50
C LEU A 43 0.43 13.94 -7.19
N ALA A 44 1.76 14.11 -7.25
CA ALA A 44 2.59 14.33 -6.05
C ALA A 44 2.21 15.60 -5.26
N ASP A 45 1.63 16.59 -5.92
CA ASP A 45 1.16 17.84 -5.29
C ASP A 45 -0.23 17.70 -4.62
N ASP A 46 -0.94 16.61 -4.88
CA ASP A 46 -2.22 16.28 -4.24
C ASP A 46 -1.98 15.43 -2.99
N GLN A 47 -2.05 16.07 -1.82
CA GLN A 47 -1.76 15.42 -0.54
C GLN A 47 -2.83 14.41 -0.08
N ASP A 48 -4.00 14.42 -0.73
CA ASP A 48 -5.12 13.53 -0.40
C ASP A 48 -5.24 12.37 -1.40
N PHE A 49 -4.52 12.44 -2.53
CA PHE A 49 -4.42 11.34 -3.47
C PHE A 49 -3.66 10.15 -2.89
N TYR A 50 -4.31 8.99 -2.82
CA TYR A 50 -3.70 7.77 -2.32
C TYR A 50 -4.35 6.51 -2.91
N ILE A 51 -3.52 5.57 -3.35
CA ILE A 51 -3.95 4.26 -3.84
C ILE A 51 -3.68 3.21 -2.75
N CYS A 52 -4.73 2.73 -2.10
CA CYS A 52 -4.65 1.73 -1.03
C CYS A 52 -4.09 0.40 -1.50
N SER A 53 -4.57 -0.08 -2.63
CA SER A 53 -4.14 -1.31 -3.29
C SER A 53 -4.42 -1.20 -4.78
N LEU A 54 -3.54 -1.74 -5.61
CA LEU A 54 -3.78 -1.94 -7.04
C LEU A 54 -3.12 -3.26 -7.44
N SER A 55 -3.91 -4.34 -7.39
CA SER A 55 -3.47 -5.72 -7.53
C SER A 55 -4.59 -6.57 -8.15
N ASP A 56 -4.21 -7.68 -8.77
CA ASP A 56 -5.13 -8.72 -9.27
C ASP A 56 -5.57 -9.72 -8.19
N ARG A 57 -4.94 -9.70 -7.00
CA ARG A 57 -5.21 -10.65 -5.91
C ARG A 57 -5.56 -10.02 -4.57
N VAL A 58 -5.16 -8.77 -4.35
CA VAL A 58 -5.31 -8.11 -3.04
C VAL A 58 -6.14 -6.84 -3.18
N VAL A 59 -7.14 -6.70 -2.31
CA VAL A 59 -7.91 -5.47 -2.13
C VAL A 59 -7.84 -5.04 -0.66
N SER A 60 -7.59 -3.75 -0.43
CA SER A 60 -7.49 -3.17 0.92
C SER A 60 -8.67 -2.25 1.22
N TYR A 61 -9.45 -2.60 2.23
CA TYR A 61 -10.46 -1.74 2.84
C TYR A 61 -9.91 -1.19 4.15
N LYS A 62 -9.67 0.12 4.20
CA LYS A 62 -9.10 0.78 5.38
C LYS A 62 -9.67 2.18 5.55
N GLY A 63 -9.80 2.63 6.78
CA GLY A 63 -10.35 3.95 7.07
C GLY A 63 -10.16 4.37 8.51
N LEU A 64 -10.49 5.62 8.79
CA LEU A 64 -10.49 6.20 10.15
C LEU A 64 -11.82 5.91 10.86
N VAL A 65 -12.11 4.61 11.03
CA VAL A 65 -13.34 4.10 11.63
C VAL A 65 -13.04 3.16 12.78
N MET A 66 -14.00 3.00 13.69
CA MET A 66 -13.92 1.94 14.68
C MET A 66 -14.02 0.58 13.98
N PRO A 67 -13.26 -0.45 14.41
CA PRO A 67 -13.31 -1.76 13.78
C PRO A 67 -14.73 -2.34 13.66
N ALA A 68 -15.56 -2.15 14.70
CA ALA A 68 -16.95 -2.59 14.73
C ALA A 68 -17.88 -1.89 13.73
N ASP A 69 -17.46 -0.74 13.18
CA ASP A 69 -18.24 0.02 12.19
C ASP A 69 -17.69 -0.16 10.76
N LEU A 70 -16.59 -0.91 10.56
CA LEU A 70 -15.94 -1.03 9.26
C LEU A 70 -16.86 -1.66 8.20
N GLU A 71 -17.58 -2.72 8.55
CA GLU A 71 -18.54 -3.40 7.66
C GLU A 71 -19.74 -2.53 7.28
N ARG A 72 -20.09 -1.56 8.14
CA ARG A 72 -21.17 -0.61 7.89
C ARG A 72 -20.69 0.56 7.04
N PHE A 73 -19.43 0.96 7.21
CA PHE A 73 -18.79 1.99 6.40
C PHE A 73 -18.48 1.50 4.97
N TYR A 74 -18.05 0.24 4.83
CA TYR A 74 -17.88 -0.44 3.55
C TYR A 74 -18.88 -1.58 3.40
N PRO A 75 -20.07 -1.34 2.81
CA PRO A 75 -21.11 -2.35 2.64
C PRO A 75 -20.65 -3.60 1.87
N ASP A 76 -19.63 -3.47 1.01
CA ASP A 76 -19.03 -4.59 0.28
C ASP A 76 -18.52 -5.68 1.21
N LEU A 77 -18.04 -5.33 2.41
CA LEU A 77 -17.58 -6.28 3.42
C LEU A 77 -18.72 -7.13 4.02
N ASN A 78 -19.97 -6.68 3.90
CA ASN A 78 -21.16 -7.43 4.29
C ASN A 78 -21.74 -8.27 3.14
N ASN A 79 -21.17 -8.17 1.93
CA ASN A 79 -21.66 -8.92 0.78
C ASN A 79 -21.15 -10.38 0.86
N PRO A 80 -22.03 -11.40 0.90
CA PRO A 80 -21.62 -12.79 0.95
C PRO A 80 -20.84 -13.25 -0.30
N ALA A 81 -20.90 -12.51 -1.42
CA ALA A 81 -20.08 -12.79 -2.59
C ALA A 81 -18.59 -12.41 -2.42
N LEU A 82 -18.26 -11.61 -1.39
CA LEU A 82 -16.87 -11.26 -1.09
C LEU A 82 -16.24 -12.38 -0.24
N GLU A 83 -15.64 -13.35 -0.92
CA GLU A 83 -14.94 -14.46 -0.30
C GLU A 83 -13.41 -14.30 -0.45
N THR A 84 -12.66 -14.73 0.57
CA THR A 84 -11.19 -14.76 0.51
C THR A 84 -10.65 -15.94 1.30
N ALA A 85 -9.51 -16.48 0.87
CA ALA A 85 -8.78 -17.50 1.62
C ALA A 85 -8.03 -16.94 2.83
N ILE A 86 -7.62 -15.66 2.76
CA ILE A 86 -6.77 -15.01 3.76
C ILE A 86 -7.27 -13.58 4.00
N CYS A 87 -7.28 -13.15 5.26
CA CYS A 87 -7.60 -11.79 5.65
C CYS A 87 -6.57 -11.29 6.67
N VAL A 88 -6.03 -10.09 6.44
CA VAL A 88 -5.12 -9.39 7.36
C VAL A 88 -5.83 -8.15 7.88
N PHE A 89 -5.85 -7.97 9.20
CA PHE A 89 -6.48 -6.81 9.83
C PHE A 89 -5.47 -6.08 10.72
N HIS A 90 -5.67 -4.77 10.87
CA HIS A 90 -4.81 -3.96 11.73
C HIS A 90 -5.62 -2.85 12.39
N GLN A 91 -5.41 -2.66 13.69
CA GLN A 91 -5.90 -1.51 14.43
C GLN A 91 -4.71 -0.71 14.95
N ARG A 92 -4.60 0.54 14.49
CA ARG A 92 -3.52 1.42 14.92
C ARG A 92 -3.93 2.22 16.16
N PHE A 93 -3.06 2.24 17.16
CA PHE A 93 -3.06 3.27 18.19
C PHE A 93 -1.98 4.29 17.83
N SER A 94 -2.37 5.55 17.56
CA SER A 94 -1.42 6.62 17.27
C SER A 94 -1.39 7.60 18.44
N THR A 95 -0.18 8.02 18.82
CA THR A 95 0.06 9.13 19.76
C THR A 95 -0.01 10.50 19.08
N ASN A 96 -0.20 10.56 17.75
CA ASN A 96 -0.37 11.81 17.00
C ASN A 96 -1.81 12.32 17.09
N THR A 97 -1.96 13.63 17.22
CA THR A 97 -3.26 14.30 17.44
C THR A 97 -4.10 14.49 16.18
N LEU A 98 -3.55 14.29 14.97
CA LEU A 98 -4.29 14.43 13.71
C LEU A 98 -4.23 13.12 12.91
N PRO A 99 -5.36 12.41 12.77
CA PRO A 99 -5.41 11.18 11.97
C PRO A 99 -5.35 11.54 10.48
N ARG A 100 -4.72 10.70 9.66
CA ARG A 100 -4.71 10.84 8.19
C ARG A 100 -5.13 9.53 7.54
N TRP A 101 -6.08 9.58 6.62
CA TRP A 101 -6.63 8.41 5.92
C TRP A 101 -5.57 7.51 5.26
N PRO A 102 -4.56 8.05 4.52
CA PRO A 102 -3.53 7.22 3.90
C PRO A 102 -2.69 6.38 4.89
N LEU A 103 -2.58 6.84 6.14
CA LEU A 103 -1.75 6.23 7.19
C LEU A 103 -2.49 5.13 7.97
N ALA A 104 -3.78 4.89 7.67
CA ALA A 104 -4.45 3.68 8.13
C ALA A 104 -3.79 2.44 7.52
N GLN A 105 -3.81 1.34 8.26
CA GLN A 105 -3.26 0.04 7.84
C GLN A 105 -4.41 -0.98 7.71
N PRO A 106 -4.25 -2.08 6.97
CA PRO A 106 -3.01 -2.59 6.35
C PRO A 106 -2.47 -1.72 5.20
N PHE A 107 -1.16 -1.83 4.95
CA PHE A 107 -0.56 -1.38 3.70
C PHE A 107 -0.74 -2.45 2.61
N ARG A 108 0.02 -2.41 1.52
CA ARG A 108 -0.21 -3.26 0.34
C ARG A 108 0.25 -4.69 0.58
N MET A 109 1.34 -4.85 1.31
CA MET A 109 1.99 -6.12 1.58
C MET A 109 2.00 -6.47 3.07
N LEU A 110 1.81 -5.49 3.97
CA LEU A 110 2.00 -5.72 5.41
C LEU A 110 1.05 -4.95 6.32
N ALA A 111 0.93 -5.48 7.54
CA ALA A 111 0.47 -4.77 8.72
C ALA A 111 1.59 -4.78 9.78
N HIS A 112 1.97 -3.62 10.30
CA HIS A 112 3.09 -3.48 11.24
C HIS A 112 2.63 -2.84 12.54
N ASN A 113 2.83 -3.60 13.62
CA ASN A 113 2.68 -3.17 15.00
C ASN A 113 4.07 -2.94 15.62
N GLY A 114 4.54 -1.71 15.61
CA GLY A 114 5.84 -1.37 16.17
C GLY A 114 6.39 -0.08 15.59
N GLU A 115 7.68 0.15 15.85
CA GLU A 115 8.44 1.28 15.33
C GLU A 115 9.81 0.81 14.83
N ILE A 116 10.19 1.23 13.63
CA ILE A 116 11.48 0.93 13.02
C ILE A 116 12.46 2.05 13.39
N ASN A 117 13.21 1.83 14.47
CA ASN A 117 14.17 2.81 14.99
C ASN A 117 15.35 3.15 14.06
N THR A 118 15.55 2.37 12.99
CA THR A 118 16.66 2.53 12.02
C THR A 118 16.20 3.05 10.66
N ILE A 119 15.00 3.64 10.59
CA ILE A 119 14.34 3.97 9.33
C ILE A 119 15.16 4.88 8.41
N GLU A 120 15.84 5.91 8.94
CA GLU A 120 16.66 6.83 8.14
C GLU A 120 17.85 6.13 7.47
N GLY A 121 18.45 5.16 8.17
CA GLY A 121 19.48 4.30 7.60
C GLY A 121 18.92 3.45 6.47
N ASN A 122 17.76 2.82 6.66
CA ASN A 122 17.13 1.97 5.67
C ASN A 122 16.73 2.75 4.40
N ARG A 123 16.15 3.95 4.56
CA ARG A 123 15.83 4.87 3.45
C ARG A 123 17.09 5.27 2.68
N SER A 124 18.16 5.61 3.39
CA SER A 124 19.45 5.96 2.79
C SER A 124 20.05 4.79 2.01
N TRP A 125 19.99 3.57 2.55
CA TRP A 125 20.45 2.36 1.87
C TRP A 125 19.64 2.04 0.62
N SER A 126 18.31 2.18 0.68
CA SER A 126 17.43 1.99 -0.48
C SER A 126 17.79 2.97 -1.61
N ARG A 127 17.94 4.26 -1.29
CA ARG A 127 18.36 5.29 -2.25
C ARG A 127 19.74 4.99 -2.85
N ALA A 128 20.71 4.64 -2.01
CA ALA A 128 22.09 4.35 -2.46
C ALA A 128 22.18 3.13 -3.36
N ARG A 129 21.25 2.18 -3.24
CA ARG A 129 21.21 0.94 -4.05
C ARG A 129 20.24 1.00 -5.21
N THR A 130 19.43 2.06 -5.33
CA THR A 130 18.38 2.17 -6.35
C THR A 130 18.94 1.91 -7.75
N SER A 131 20.08 2.50 -8.11
CA SER A 131 20.72 2.32 -9.43
C SER A 131 21.21 0.90 -9.73
N LYS A 132 21.27 0.01 -8.73
CA LYS A 132 21.65 -1.40 -8.89
C LYS A 132 20.44 -2.33 -9.02
N LEU A 133 19.23 -1.82 -8.80
CA LEU A 133 18.01 -2.61 -8.93
C LEU A 133 17.64 -2.72 -10.41
N ASP A 134 17.49 -3.96 -10.87
CA ASP A 134 17.09 -4.30 -12.21
C ASP A 134 16.21 -5.56 -12.16
N SER A 135 15.14 -5.58 -12.94
CA SER A 135 14.24 -6.73 -13.04
C SER A 135 13.51 -6.70 -14.39
N PRO A 136 13.45 -7.83 -15.12
CA PRO A 136 12.66 -7.94 -16.34
C PRO A 136 11.16 -7.66 -16.14
N LEU A 137 10.65 -7.83 -14.92
CA LEU A 137 9.26 -7.56 -14.56
C LEU A 137 8.97 -6.06 -14.37
N LEU A 138 10.02 -5.25 -14.19
CA LEU A 138 9.95 -3.80 -13.97
C LEU A 138 10.89 -3.06 -14.95
N PRO A 139 10.65 -3.15 -16.27
CA PRO A 139 11.38 -2.36 -17.24
C PRO A 139 11.11 -0.88 -16.94
N ASP A 140 12.15 -0.07 -16.85
CA ASP A 140 12.11 1.34 -16.43
C ASP A 140 11.98 1.61 -14.94
N LEU A 141 12.34 0.67 -14.06
CA LEU A 141 12.30 0.86 -12.61
C LEU A 141 12.99 2.15 -12.14
N GLN A 142 14.11 2.53 -12.75
CA GLN A 142 14.86 3.74 -12.40
C GLN A 142 14.06 5.03 -12.61
N SER A 143 13.11 5.03 -13.56
CA SER A 143 12.22 6.17 -13.80
C SER A 143 11.18 6.38 -12.70
N LEU A 144 10.99 5.39 -11.82
CA LEU A 144 10.00 5.39 -10.74
C LEU A 144 10.58 5.83 -9.38
N ALA A 145 11.86 6.23 -9.36
CA ALA A 145 12.52 6.72 -8.17
C ALA A 145 11.90 8.05 -7.67
N PRO A 146 11.83 8.29 -6.34
CA PRO A 146 12.35 7.44 -5.26
C PRO A 146 11.44 6.23 -4.97
N LEU A 147 12.00 5.01 -4.95
CA LEU A 147 11.21 3.77 -4.83
C LEU A 147 10.66 3.49 -3.43
N VAL A 148 11.27 4.10 -2.42
CA VAL A 148 10.84 4.05 -1.01
C VAL A 148 10.62 5.46 -0.54
N ASN A 149 9.54 5.68 0.21
CA ASN A 149 9.23 6.98 0.79
C ASN A 149 10.40 7.52 1.62
N THR A 150 10.80 8.76 1.34
CA THR A 150 11.87 9.45 2.06
C THR A 150 11.40 10.08 3.36
N GLU A 151 10.08 10.22 3.52
CA GLU A 151 9.44 10.84 4.68
C GLU A 151 8.19 10.05 5.10
N GLY A 152 7.58 10.45 6.21
CA GLY A 152 6.35 9.83 6.72
C GLY A 152 6.57 8.50 7.44
N SER A 153 5.57 7.62 7.41
CA SER A 153 5.56 6.39 8.20
C SER A 153 6.70 5.45 7.82
N ASP A 154 7.38 4.96 8.86
CA ASP A 154 8.37 3.90 8.79
C ASP A 154 7.82 2.60 8.17
N SER A 155 6.63 2.20 8.60
CA SER A 155 5.89 1.03 8.16
C SER A 155 5.52 1.13 6.68
N SER A 156 5.13 2.32 6.23
CA SER A 156 4.90 2.59 4.81
C SER A 156 6.18 2.46 3.98
N SER A 157 7.33 2.82 4.54
CA SER A 157 8.61 2.72 3.83
C SER A 157 9.07 1.26 3.71
N LEU A 158 8.83 0.46 4.76
CA LEU A 158 9.03 -0.99 4.72
C LEU A 158 8.11 -1.64 3.68
N ASP A 159 6.84 -1.25 3.63
CA ASP A 159 5.87 -1.76 2.65
C ASP A 159 6.31 -1.47 1.21
N ASN A 160 6.78 -0.27 0.91
CA ASN A 160 7.29 0.05 -0.42
C ASN A 160 8.47 -0.85 -0.84
N MET A 161 9.38 -1.12 0.09
CA MET A 161 10.54 -1.96 -0.19
C MET A 161 10.13 -3.42 -0.40
N LEU A 162 9.21 -3.95 0.42
CA LEU A 162 8.70 -5.31 0.25
C LEU A 162 7.93 -5.46 -1.06
N GLU A 163 7.02 -4.53 -1.36
CA GLU A 163 6.27 -4.51 -2.61
C GLU A 163 7.21 -4.48 -3.82
N LEU A 164 8.24 -3.62 -3.80
CA LEU A 164 9.26 -3.54 -4.84
C LEU A 164 10.00 -4.87 -5.04
N LEU A 165 10.47 -5.48 -3.95
CA LEU A 165 11.24 -6.72 -4.01
C LEU A 165 10.38 -7.86 -4.55
N THR A 166 9.17 -8.05 -4.01
CA THR A 166 8.25 -9.10 -4.43
C THR A 166 7.80 -8.92 -5.88
N THR A 167 7.43 -7.68 -6.28
CA THR A 167 7.07 -7.39 -7.67
C THR A 167 8.26 -7.57 -8.62
N GLY A 168 9.48 -7.32 -8.14
CA GLY A 168 10.71 -7.55 -8.88
C GLY A 168 11.13 -9.02 -9.00
N GLY A 169 10.38 -9.97 -8.42
CA GLY A 169 10.62 -11.41 -8.49
C GLY A 169 11.40 -11.99 -7.29
N VAL A 170 11.57 -11.24 -6.20
CA VAL A 170 12.19 -11.77 -4.98
C VAL A 170 11.14 -12.52 -4.17
N GLU A 171 11.34 -13.83 -4.00
CA GLU A 171 10.50 -14.65 -3.13
C GLU A 171 10.69 -14.25 -1.67
N LEU A 172 9.57 -14.07 -0.95
CA LEU A 172 9.59 -13.88 0.49
C LEU A 172 9.77 -15.24 1.18
N PRO A 173 10.59 -15.35 2.23
CA PRO A 173 10.68 -16.57 3.01
C PRO A 173 9.31 -16.97 3.57
N GLU A 174 9.02 -18.27 3.63
CA GLU A 174 7.74 -18.82 4.13
C GLU A 174 7.34 -18.32 5.54
N ARG A 175 8.30 -17.81 6.34
CA ARG A 175 8.08 -17.29 7.70
C ARG A 175 8.00 -15.76 7.79
N SER A 176 7.95 -15.06 6.66
CA SER A 176 7.94 -13.59 6.58
C SER A 176 6.60 -13.00 6.17
N VAL A 177 5.56 -13.83 6.01
CA VAL A 177 4.20 -13.40 5.63
C VAL A 177 3.24 -13.79 6.75
N CYS A 178 2.84 -12.81 7.55
CA CYS A 178 1.69 -12.84 8.47
C CYS A 178 1.15 -11.41 8.59
#